data_AF-A0A4Q4N3V0-F1
#
_entry.id   AF-A0A4Q4N3V0-F1
#
_cell.length_a   1.000
_cell.length_b   1.000
_cell.length_c   1.000
_cell.angle_alpha   90.00
_cell.angle_beta   90.00
_cell.angle_gamma   90.00
#
_symmetry.space_group_name_H-M   'P 1'
#
loop_
_entity.id
_entity.type
_entity.pdbx_description
1 polymer ?
#
loop_
_entity_poly.entity_id
_entity_poly.type
_entity_poly.pdbx_seq_one_letter_code
_entity_poly.pdbx_strand_id
1 'polypeptide(L)'
;MDPIQEAIAEIESHEPGDQFLYLQDSQGILNIANGDFFPLFWRSWTKVLKPLLIKRSFEATGIHSPNSEVVLKKFAKEGSDSEGNSTSLLSSEDWLKLKLIVRREVKDQSSKDVRKLQRSLHHIATQNILLLGEVRRLRQSLAIKKR
;
A
#
# COMPACT_ATOMS: atom_id res chain seq x y z
N MET A 1 -32.13 -22.46 -7.04
CA MET A 1 -30.78 -22.40 -6.44
C MET A 1 -30.59 -21.00 -5.90
N ASP A 2 -30.14 -20.88 -4.66
CA ASP A 2 -29.92 -19.60 -4.00
C ASP A 2 -28.65 -18.95 -4.61
N PRO A 3 -28.72 -17.73 -5.18
CA PRO A 3 -27.58 -17.04 -5.77
C PRO A 3 -26.40 -16.86 -4.80
N ILE A 4 -26.68 -16.85 -3.49
CA ILE A 4 -25.66 -16.80 -2.44
C ILE A 4 -24.87 -18.10 -2.39
N GLN A 5 -25.54 -19.24 -2.52
CA GLN A 5 -24.89 -20.56 -2.52
C GLN A 5 -24.06 -20.79 -3.78
N GLU A 6 -24.47 -20.21 -4.91
CA GLU A 6 -23.71 -20.25 -6.17
C GLU A 6 -22.42 -19.43 -6.08
N ALA A 7 -22.48 -18.22 -5.50
CA ALA A 7 -21.30 -17.39 -5.27
C ALA A 7 -20.33 -18.01 -4.25
N ILE A 8 -20.85 -18.65 -3.20
CA ILE A 8 -20.05 -19.41 -2.23
C ILE A 8 -19.37 -20.59 -2.93
N ALA A 9 -20.12 -21.37 -3.72
CA ALA A 9 -19.57 -22.49 -4.47
C ALA A 9 -18.50 -22.06 -5.49
N GLU A 10 -18.66 -20.92 -6.15
CA GLU A 10 -17.64 -20.35 -7.05
C GLU A 10 -16.34 -19.99 -6.30
N ILE A 11 -16.46 -19.39 -5.11
CA ILE A 11 -15.32 -19.06 -4.24
C ILE A 11 -14.63 -20.32 -3.71
N GLU A 12 -15.40 -21.33 -3.30
CA GLU A 12 -14.92 -22.60 -2.73
C GLU A 12 -14.36 -23.55 -3.81
N SER A 13 -14.82 -23.45 -5.05
CA SER A 13 -14.33 -24.27 -6.18
C SER A 13 -12.94 -23.87 -6.68
N HIS A 14 -12.46 -22.70 -6.28
CA HIS A 14 -11.12 -22.26 -6.66
C HIS A 14 -10.10 -22.97 -5.77
N GLU A 15 -9.31 -23.89 -6.37
CA GLU A 15 -8.31 -24.66 -5.62
C GLU A 15 -7.48 -23.76 -4.69
N PRO A 16 -7.32 -24.15 -3.41
CA PRO A 16 -6.51 -23.41 -2.47
C PRO A 16 -5.03 -23.54 -2.85
N GLY A 17 -4.58 -22.75 -3.81
CA GLY A 17 -3.15 -22.54 -4.03
C GLY A 17 -2.50 -21.97 -2.76
N ASP A 18 -1.16 -22.05 -2.71
CA ASP A 18 -0.23 -21.76 -1.60
C ASP A 18 -0.56 -20.62 -0.61
N GLN A 19 -1.49 -19.72 -0.93
CA GLN A 19 -2.03 -18.70 -0.02
C GLN A 19 -2.77 -19.29 1.20
N PHE A 20 -3.46 -20.44 1.06
CA PHE A 20 -4.24 -21.02 2.15
C PHE A 20 -3.41 -21.88 3.12
N LEU A 21 -2.34 -22.55 2.64
CA LEU A 21 -1.41 -23.24 3.52
C LEU A 21 -0.81 -22.28 4.56
N TYR A 22 -0.47 -21.06 4.14
CA TYR A 22 0.05 -20.02 5.04
C TYR A 22 -0.96 -19.56 6.11
N LEU A 23 -2.25 -19.53 5.77
CA LEU A 23 -3.32 -19.15 6.70
C LEU A 23 -3.67 -20.28 7.67
N GLN A 24 -3.67 -21.52 7.19
CA GLN A 24 -4.03 -22.69 7.99
C GLN A 24 -2.96 -23.04 9.03
N ASP A 25 -1.68 -22.89 8.70
CA ASP A 25 -0.57 -23.11 9.64
C ASP A 25 -0.56 -22.11 10.82
N SER A 26 -1.20 -20.95 10.65
CA SER A 26 -1.21 -19.90 11.67
C SER A 26 -2.37 -19.99 12.66
N GLN A 27 -3.41 -20.79 12.42
CA GLN A 27 -4.62 -20.88 13.27
C GLN A 27 -5.14 -19.53 13.79
N GLY A 28 -5.05 -18.45 13.00
CA GLY A 28 -5.45 -17.10 13.44
C GLY A 28 -4.48 -16.39 14.40
N ILE A 29 -3.35 -17.02 14.73
CA ILE A 29 -2.22 -16.48 15.51
C ILE A 29 -1.09 -16.13 14.55
N LEU A 30 -1.43 -15.39 13.50
CA LEU A 30 -0.40 -14.82 12.66
C LEU A 30 0.20 -13.66 13.47
N ASN A 31 1.54 -13.64 13.66
CA ASN A 31 2.27 -12.45 14.14
C ASN A 31 2.22 -11.36 13.05
N ILE A 32 1.02 -11.02 12.58
CA ILE A 32 0.75 -9.86 11.73
C ILE A 32 0.92 -8.68 12.65
N ALA A 33 2.03 -7.95 12.50
CA ALA A 33 2.09 -6.63 13.09
C ALA A 33 0.97 -5.80 12.43
N ASN A 34 0.40 -4.81 13.13
CA ASN A 34 -0.66 -3.96 12.57
C ASN A 34 -0.31 -3.37 11.17
N GLY A 35 0.99 -3.24 10.85
CA GLY A 35 1.49 -2.82 9.53
C GLY A 35 1.36 -3.86 8.40
N ASP A 36 1.28 -5.15 8.73
CA ASP A 36 1.11 -6.24 7.76
C ASP A 36 -0.38 -6.49 7.43
N PHE A 37 -1.30 -6.00 8.28
CA PHE A 37 -2.74 -6.06 8.02
C PHE A 37 -3.12 -5.29 6.76
N PHE A 38 -2.60 -4.07 6.58
CA PHE A 38 -3.04 -3.23 5.47
C PHE A 38 -2.74 -3.84 4.09
N PRO A 39 -1.55 -4.38 3.80
CA PRO A 39 -1.30 -5.07 2.52
C PRO A 39 -2.19 -6.31 2.32
N LEU A 40 -2.44 -7.09 3.38
CA LEU A 40 -3.30 -8.27 3.31
C LEU A 40 -4.77 -7.89 3.08
N PHE A 41 -5.26 -6.90 3.83
CA PHE A 41 -6.58 -6.32 3.68
C PHE A 41 -6.74 -5.70 2.29
N TRP A 42 -5.83 -4.82 1.87
CA TRP A 42 -5.89 -4.13 0.57
C TRP A 42 -5.90 -5.11 -0.61
N ARG A 43 -5.07 -6.16 -0.55
CA ARG A 43 -5.05 -7.22 -1.58
C ARG A 43 -6.34 -8.03 -1.64
N SER A 44 -6.99 -8.25 -0.50
CA SER A 44 -8.27 -8.96 -0.43
C SER A 44 -9.42 -8.04 -0.85
N TRP A 45 -9.40 -6.80 -0.40
CA TRP A 45 -10.36 -5.74 -0.67
C TRP A 45 -10.45 -5.40 -2.16
N THR A 46 -9.31 -5.24 -2.84
CA THR A 46 -9.25 -5.02 -4.30
C THR A 46 -9.77 -6.19 -5.12
N LYS A 47 -9.66 -7.43 -4.61
CA LYS A 47 -10.24 -8.62 -5.25
C LYS A 47 -11.76 -8.68 -5.10
N VAL A 48 -12.29 -8.26 -3.94
CA VAL A 48 -13.72 -8.38 -3.58
C VAL A 48 -14.55 -7.20 -4.08
N LEU A 49 -14.04 -5.97 -4.04
CA LEU A 49 -14.76 -4.77 -4.50
C LEU A 49 -14.74 -4.58 -6.02
N LYS A 50 -15.16 -5.63 -6.75
CA LYS A 50 -15.41 -5.57 -8.18
C LYS A 50 -16.84 -5.08 -8.46
N PRO A 51 -17.09 -4.37 -9.57
CA PRO A 51 -18.42 -3.86 -9.90
C PRO A 51 -19.54 -4.92 -9.85
N LEU A 52 -19.25 -6.16 -10.26
CA LEU A 52 -20.21 -7.26 -10.22
C LEU A 52 -20.56 -7.65 -8.77
N LEU A 53 -19.57 -7.82 -7.91
CA LEU A 53 -19.78 -8.23 -6.51
C LEU A 53 -20.45 -7.12 -5.69
N ILE A 54 -20.14 -5.85 -5.98
CA ILE A 54 -20.81 -4.69 -5.39
C ILE A 54 -22.30 -4.66 -5.77
N LYS A 55 -22.66 -4.95 -7.02
CA LYS A 55 -24.08 -5.05 -7.42
C LYS A 55 -24.80 -6.17 -6.67
N ARG A 56 -24.17 -7.34 -6.54
CA ARG A 56 -24.75 -8.48 -5.83
C ARG A 56 -24.95 -8.19 -4.34
N SER A 57 -24.03 -7.47 -3.69
CA SER A 57 -24.19 -7.10 -2.29
C SER A 57 -25.32 -6.09 -2.07
N PHE A 58 -25.54 -5.16 -3.00
CA PHE A 58 -26.70 -4.26 -2.99
C PHE A 58 -28.02 -5.03 -3.11
N GLU A 59 -28.09 -6.02 -4.00
CA GLU A 59 -29.26 -6.88 -4.15
C GLU A 59 -29.53 -7.71 -2.88
N ALA A 60 -28.49 -8.32 -2.31
CA ALA A 60 -28.61 -9.19 -1.15
C ALA A 60 -28.97 -8.44 0.14
N THR A 61 -28.42 -7.23 0.33
CA THR A 61 -28.66 -6.44 1.54
C THR A 61 -29.83 -5.47 1.41
N GLY A 62 -30.28 -5.19 0.18
CA GLY A 62 -31.25 -4.14 -0.13
C GLY A 62 -30.72 -2.71 0.08
N ILE A 63 -29.51 -2.55 0.62
CA ILE A 63 -28.90 -1.26 0.93
C ILE A 63 -28.05 -0.84 -0.25
N HIS A 64 -28.50 0.17 -0.99
CA HIS A 64 -27.75 0.77 -2.08
C HIS A 64 -27.86 2.29 -2.04
N SER A 65 -26.83 2.97 -2.53
CA SER A 65 -26.92 4.42 -2.74
C SER A 65 -27.93 4.70 -3.86
N PRO A 66 -28.75 5.76 -3.75
CA PRO A 66 -29.67 6.17 -4.82
C PRO A 66 -29.01 6.37 -6.19
N ASN A 67 -27.69 6.58 -6.22
CA ASN A 67 -26.89 6.61 -7.44
C ASN A 67 -25.77 5.55 -7.38
N SER A 68 -26.17 4.29 -7.50
CA SER A 68 -25.26 3.13 -7.46
C SER A 68 -24.25 3.13 -8.61
N GLU A 69 -24.59 3.71 -9.76
CA GLU A 69 -23.69 3.83 -10.91
C GLU A 69 -22.46 4.69 -10.65
N VAL A 70 -22.58 5.75 -9.84
CA VAL A 70 -21.45 6.60 -9.44
C VAL A 70 -20.47 5.80 -8.58
N VAL A 71 -20.96 4.94 -7.70
CA VAL A 71 -20.12 4.05 -6.89
C VAL A 71 -19.38 3.06 -7.80
N LEU A 72 -20.10 2.43 -8.73
CA LEU A 72 -19.51 1.46 -9.66
C LEU A 72 -18.43 2.09 -10.56
N LYS A 73 -18.61 3.32 -11.03
CA LYS A 73 -17.60 4.04 -11.83
C LYS A 73 -16.31 4.31 -11.05
N LYS A 74 -16.38 4.56 -9.74
CA LYS A 74 -15.19 4.78 -8.90
C LYS A 74 -14.33 3.53 -8.77
N PHE A 75 -14.97 2.37 -8.68
CA PHE A 75 -14.29 1.08 -8.53
C PHE A 75 -14.01 0.39 -9.88
N ALA A 76 -14.56 0.88 -10.99
CA ALA A 76 -14.23 0.40 -12.33
C ALA A 76 -12.87 0.94 -12.83
N LYS A 77 -12.35 2.01 -12.23
CA LYS A 77 -11.03 2.53 -12.55
C LYS A 77 -9.98 1.75 -11.76
N GLU A 78 -9.28 0.84 -12.43
CA GLU A 78 -8.10 0.19 -11.85
C GLU A 78 -7.14 1.29 -11.35
N GLY A 79 -6.80 1.21 -10.06
CA GLY A 79 -6.05 2.24 -9.36
C GLY A 79 -4.63 2.36 -9.92
N SER A 80 -4.25 3.55 -10.34
CA SER A 80 -2.83 3.90 -10.47
C SER A 80 -2.27 4.00 -9.06
N ASP A 81 -1.48 3.01 -8.66
CA ASP A 81 -0.86 2.87 -7.34
C ASP A 81 -0.08 4.13 -6.93
N SER A 82 -0.40 4.67 -5.74
CA SER A 82 0.50 5.55 -5.01
C SER A 82 0.29 5.32 -3.51
N GLU A 83 0.93 4.27 -3.02
CA GLU A 83 0.92 3.83 -1.63
C GLU A 83 2.19 4.30 -0.92
N GLY A 84 2.06 4.80 0.31
CA GLY A 84 3.12 4.63 1.33
C GLY A 84 3.67 5.90 1.99
N ASN A 85 3.00 6.35 3.05
CA ASN A 85 3.65 7.08 4.14
C ASN A 85 4.54 6.11 4.96
N SER A 86 5.78 6.46 5.26
CA SER A 86 6.64 5.67 6.15
C SER A 86 7.54 6.53 7.03
N THR A 87 7.48 6.22 8.32
CA THR A 87 8.16 6.85 9.46
C THR A 87 9.67 6.58 9.47
N SER A 88 10.42 7.44 10.16
CA SER A 88 11.89 7.48 10.39
C SER A 88 12.76 7.36 9.13
N LEU A 89 12.61 8.36 8.29
CA LEU A 89 13.48 8.64 7.16
C LEU A 89 14.16 9.97 7.48
N LEU A 90 15.16 10.44 6.74
CA LEU A 90 15.26 11.90 6.61
C LEU A 90 13.87 12.32 6.18
N SER A 91 13.13 12.97 7.08
CA SER A 91 11.72 13.21 6.86
C SER A 91 11.61 13.90 5.51
N SER A 92 10.51 13.74 4.78
CA SER A 92 10.26 14.65 3.67
C SER A 92 10.46 16.12 4.13
N GLU A 93 10.22 16.38 5.42
CA GLU A 93 10.58 17.62 6.10
C GLU A 93 12.09 17.96 6.11
N ASP A 94 13.01 17.02 6.28
CA ASP A 94 14.44 17.29 6.47
C ASP A 94 15.15 17.64 5.17
N TRP A 95 14.79 17.02 4.05
CA TRP A 95 15.28 17.47 2.74
C TRP A 95 14.70 18.84 2.38
N LEU A 96 13.43 19.10 2.74
CA LEU A 96 12.79 20.41 2.53
C LEU A 96 13.52 21.50 3.33
N LYS A 97 13.87 21.23 4.59
CA LYS A 97 14.70 22.14 5.42
C LYS A 97 16.05 22.41 4.77
N LEU A 98 16.76 21.38 4.32
CA LEU A 98 18.05 21.55 3.64
C LEU A 98 17.91 22.33 2.33
N LYS A 99 16.86 22.08 1.55
CA LYS A 99 16.55 22.85 0.34
C LYS A 99 16.24 24.31 0.65
N LEU A 100 15.53 24.59 1.73
CA LEU A 100 15.25 25.96 2.18
C LEU A 100 16.53 26.68 2.60
N ILE A 101 17.43 26.00 3.32
CA ILE A 101 18.75 26.56 3.68
C ILE A 101 19.55 26.88 2.41
N VAL A 102 19.63 25.94 1.45
CA VAL A 102 20.31 26.18 0.17
C VAL A 102 19.69 27.37 -0.58
N ARG A 103 18.37 27.54 -0.54
CA ARG A 103 17.68 28.70 -1.12
C ARG A 103 17.93 30.02 -0.40
N ARG A 104 18.15 29.97 0.92
CA ARG A 104 18.39 31.17 1.73
C ARG A 104 19.84 31.66 1.60
N GLU A 105 20.80 30.75 1.64
CA GLU A 105 22.23 31.10 1.71
C GLU A 105 22.84 31.36 0.33
N VAL A 106 22.26 30.78 -0.73
CA VAL A 106 22.79 30.92 -2.09
C VAL A 106 22.02 32.00 -2.84
N LYS A 107 22.73 33.04 -3.28
CA LYS A 107 22.14 34.19 -4.00
C LYS A 107 21.79 33.87 -5.45
N ASP A 108 22.62 33.10 -6.15
CA ASP A 108 22.37 32.69 -7.54
C ASP A 108 21.89 31.25 -7.62
N GLN A 109 20.56 31.08 -7.68
CA GLN A 109 19.94 29.77 -7.79
C GLN A 109 19.94 29.20 -9.21
N SER A 110 20.25 30.02 -10.20
CA SER A 110 20.32 29.63 -11.61
C SER A 110 21.69 29.05 -11.97
N SER A 111 22.71 29.32 -11.14
CA SER A 111 24.05 28.77 -11.24
C SER A 111 24.04 27.26 -11.50
N LYS A 112 24.87 26.86 -12.47
CA LYS A 112 25.06 25.46 -12.85
C LYS A 112 25.50 24.61 -11.65
N ASP A 113 26.35 25.15 -10.80
CA ASP A 113 26.90 24.45 -9.64
C ASP A 113 25.85 24.28 -8.54
N VAL A 114 24.98 25.28 -8.35
CA VAL A 114 23.89 25.24 -7.38
C VAL A 114 22.83 24.22 -7.80
N ARG A 115 22.51 24.14 -9.08
CA ARG A 115 21.64 23.08 -9.61
C ARG A 115 22.26 21.70 -9.46
N LYS A 116 23.58 21.57 -9.69
CA LYS A 116 24.30 20.31 -9.49
C LYS A 116 24.24 19.89 -8.01
N LEU A 117 24.49 20.83 -7.09
CA LEU A 117 24.38 20.62 -5.66
C LEU A 117 22.97 20.17 -5.24
N GLN A 118 21.92 20.85 -5.71
CA GLN A 118 20.53 20.49 -5.40
C GLN A 118 20.17 19.09 -5.89
N ARG A 119 20.64 18.69 -7.09
CA ARG A 119 20.44 17.34 -7.62
C ARG A 119 21.18 16.29 -6.80
N SER A 120 22.45 16.55 -6.46
CA SER A 120 23.23 15.65 -5.61
C SER A 120 22.59 15.47 -4.24
N LEU A 121 22.11 16.56 -3.64
CA LEU A 121 21.43 16.53 -2.35
C LEU A 121 20.14 15.71 -2.39
N HIS A 122 19.32 15.90 -3.44
CA HIS A 122 18.10 15.12 -3.64
C HIS A 122 18.41 13.63 -3.86
N HIS A 123 19.46 13.33 -4.64
CA HIS A 123 19.90 11.96 -4.87
C HIS A 123 20.33 11.27 -3.57
N ILE A 124 21.18 11.92 -2.76
CA ILE A 124 21.63 11.40 -1.46
C ILE A 124 20.45 11.20 -0.51
N ALA A 125 19.51 12.16 -0.44
CA ALA A 125 18.32 12.02 0.39
C ALA A 125 17.50 10.79 -0.01
N THR A 126 17.32 10.57 -1.32
CA THR A 126 16.60 9.41 -1.86
C THR A 126 17.33 8.10 -1.53
N GLN A 127 18.65 8.05 -1.71
CA GLN A 127 19.44 6.86 -1.37
C GLN A 127 19.39 6.53 0.12
N ASN A 128 19.49 7.53 0.99
CA ASN A 128 19.38 7.34 2.44
C ASN A 128 18.01 6.78 2.84
N ILE A 129 16.93 7.24 2.20
CA ILE A 129 15.58 6.72 2.41
C ILE A 129 15.52 5.21 2.09
N LEU A 130 16.07 4.83 0.93
CA LEU A 130 16.07 3.44 0.48
C LEU A 130 16.88 2.53 1.41
N LEU A 131 18.11 2.95 1.75
CA LEU A 131 19.00 2.21 2.64
C LEU A 131 18.42 2.04 4.05
N LEU A 132 17.81 3.09 4.61
CA LEU A 132 17.15 3.00 5.92
C LEU A 132 15.98 2.02 5.89
N GLY A 133 15.21 2.00 4.80
CA GLY A 133 14.15 1.03 4.58
C GLY A 133 14.68 -0.41 4.55
N GLU A 134 15.78 -0.66 3.84
CA GLU A 134 16.44 -1.98 3.80
C GLU A 134 16.92 -2.42 5.18
N VAL A 135 17.63 -1.55 5.92
CA VAL A 135 18.12 -1.85 7.27
C VAL A 135 16.95 -2.19 8.21
N ARG A 136 15.85 -1.44 8.13
CA ARG A 136 14.65 -1.74 8.92
C ARG A 136 14.09 -3.12 8.60
N ARG A 137 13.92 -3.44 7.31
CA ARG A 137 13.41 -4.75 6.86
C ARG A 137 14.33 -5.89 7.31
N LEU A 138 15.64 -5.75 7.12
CA LEU A 138 16.62 -6.76 7.54
C LEU A 138 16.58 -7.00 9.05
N ARG A 139 16.46 -5.93 9.86
CA ARG A 139 16.31 -6.05 11.32
C ARG A 139 15.03 -6.78 11.71
N GLN A 140 13.91 -6.50 11.03
CA GLN A 140 12.64 -7.19 11.25
C GLN A 140 12.74 -8.67 10.89
N SER A 141 13.26 -9.00 9.70
CA SER A 141 13.48 -10.39 9.26
C SER A 141 14.38 -11.17 10.24
N LEU A 142 15.44 -10.53 10.73
CA LEU A 142 16.34 -11.15 11.70
C LEU A 142 15.67 -11.36 13.06
N ALA A 143 14.83 -10.43 13.52
CA ALA A 143 14.06 -10.58 14.74
C ALA A 143 13.04 -11.73 14.64
N ILE A 144 12.41 -11.89 13.47
CA ILE A 144 11.50 -13.02 13.19
C ILE A 144 12.26 -14.35 13.21
N LYS A 145 13.42 -14.43 12.56
CA LYS A 145 14.24 -15.67 12.52
C LYS A 145 14.78 -16.11 13.89
N LYS A 146 14.89 -15.18 14.85
CA LYS A 146 15.35 -15.46 16.21
C LYS A 146 14.24 -15.95 17.15
N ARG A 147 12.97 -15.87 16.75
CA ARG A 147 11.85 -16.51 17.44
C ARG A 147 11.69 -17.93 16.92
#